data_AF-A0AAP5I4C1-F1
#
_entry.id   AF-A0AAP5I4C1-F1
#
_cell.length_a   1.000
_cell.length_b   1.000
_cell.length_c   1.000
_cell.angle_alpha   90.00
_cell.angle_beta   90.00
_cell.angle_gamma   90.00
#
_symmetry.space_group_name_H-M   'P 1'
#
loop_
_entity.id
_entity.type
_entity.pdbx_description
1 polymer ?
#
loop_
_entity_poly.entity_id
_entity_poly.type
_entity_poly.pdbx_seq_one_letter_code
_entity_poly.pdbx_strand_id
1 'polypeptide(L)'
;MELTCLIFGIEIPNSDWEKTPASVKELVEKLGQRIKESEQELAEKVTENQKLEEKINTTSKNSSSPPSSDPPSVEKPPKKKKSEKKRGGQPGHKGHSRFLYEPEECEEIFNHHPQTCRCCGEKLIGVDGNPYRHQVVEIPPIKPIVYEHRLHQLVCDNCGSATRAALPEGINPSGYGVGVVALVAVLSGLYRHSQRMVQNAISDVFGIPMSLGTVNKLRLEASFALESIVEEAKIYVQNSRVVGADETSFLQGNVDGCNQKN
;
A
#
# COMPACT_ATOMS: atom_id res chain seq x y z
N MET A 1 -27.83 63.72 -30.08
CA MET A 1 -27.06 62.69 -29.35
C MET A 1 -25.77 62.52 -30.12
N GLU A 2 -24.71 63.19 -29.66
CA GLU A 2 -23.39 63.07 -30.28
C GLU A 2 -22.84 61.68 -29.99
N LEU A 3 -22.54 60.93 -31.05
CA LEU A 3 -21.86 59.64 -30.93
C LEU A 3 -20.41 59.93 -30.52
N THR A 4 -19.98 59.36 -29.40
CA THR A 4 -18.61 59.43 -28.89
C THR A 4 -17.84 58.19 -29.35
N CYS A 5 -16.57 58.37 -29.74
CA CYS A 5 -15.66 57.26 -29.99
C CYS A 5 -14.82 57.04 -28.73
N LEU A 6 -14.85 55.82 -28.18
CA LEU A 6 -14.03 55.44 -27.03
C LEU A 6 -12.66 54.99 -27.51
N ILE A 7 -11.67 55.87 -27.41
CA ILE A 7 -10.27 55.56 -27.71
C ILE A 7 -9.51 55.48 -26.37
N PHE A 8 -9.06 54.29 -25.99
CA PHE A 8 -8.30 54.04 -24.74
C PHE A 8 -8.96 54.58 -23.45
N GLY A 9 -10.31 54.56 -23.38
CA GLY A 9 -11.06 55.01 -22.21
C GLY A 9 -11.22 56.54 -22.10
N ILE A 10 -10.80 57.29 -23.12
CA ILE A 10 -11.03 58.72 -23.24
C ILE A 10 -12.23 58.93 -24.16
N GLU A 11 -13.25 59.63 -23.67
CA GLU A 11 -14.41 60.03 -24.47
C GLU A 11 -14.02 61.21 -25.37
N ILE A 12 -13.86 60.94 -26.66
CA ILE A 12 -13.58 61.97 -27.66
C ILE A 12 -14.85 62.19 -28.49
N PRO A 13 -15.40 63.40 -28.56
CA PRO A 13 -16.50 63.72 -29.45
C PRO A 13 -16.12 63.42 -30.90
N ASN A 14 -16.99 62.77 -31.68
CA ASN A 14 -16.69 62.45 -33.08
C ASN A 14 -16.35 63.69 -33.91
N SER A 15 -16.93 64.84 -33.59
CA SER A 15 -16.66 66.13 -34.24
C SER A 15 -15.22 66.61 -34.05
N ASP A 16 -14.59 66.29 -32.92
CA ASP A 16 -13.20 66.64 -32.63
C ASP A 16 -12.23 65.59 -33.20
N TRP A 17 -12.63 64.32 -33.18
CA TRP A 17 -11.87 63.25 -33.84
C TRP A 17 -11.82 63.46 -35.35
N GLU A 18 -12.91 63.84 -36.00
CA GLU A 18 -12.96 64.08 -37.45
C GLU A 18 -12.02 65.20 -37.90
N LYS A 19 -11.93 66.29 -37.12
CA LYS A 19 -11.04 67.45 -37.38
C LYS A 19 -9.57 67.16 -37.08
N THR A 20 -9.25 66.05 -36.44
CA THR A 20 -7.88 65.68 -36.08
C THR A 20 -7.07 65.36 -37.34
N PRO A 21 -5.85 65.91 -37.53
CA PRO A 21 -5.01 65.62 -38.68
C PRO A 21 -4.72 64.13 -38.84
N ALA A 22 -4.66 63.64 -40.08
CA ALA A 22 -4.43 62.22 -40.38
C ALA A 22 -3.13 61.67 -39.74
N SER A 23 -2.07 62.47 -39.67
CA SER A 23 -0.80 62.13 -39.02
C SER A 23 -0.94 61.88 -37.51
N VAL A 24 -1.85 62.59 -36.85
CA VAL A 24 -2.11 62.43 -35.41
C VAL A 24 -2.96 61.17 -35.18
N LYS A 25 -3.93 60.89 -36.05
CA LYS A 25 -4.71 59.63 -36.00
C LYS A 25 -3.82 58.41 -36.16
N GLU A 26 -2.91 58.43 -37.14
CA GLU A 26 -1.94 57.34 -37.37
C GLU A 26 -1.00 57.15 -36.17
N LEU A 27 -0.55 58.24 -35.53
CA LEU A 27 0.28 58.17 -34.32
C LEU A 27 -0.49 57.54 -33.16
N VAL A 28 -1.76 57.93 -32.94
CA VAL A 28 -2.60 57.38 -31.87
C VAL A 28 -2.87 55.89 -32.09
N GLU A 29 -3.14 55.46 -33.32
CA GLU A 29 -3.29 54.03 -33.66
C GLU A 29 -1.99 53.25 -33.41
N LYS A 30 -0.84 53.77 -33.86
CA LYS A 30 0.47 53.14 -33.62
C LYS A 30 0.83 53.05 -32.14
N LEU A 31 0.57 54.11 -31.37
CA LEU A 31 0.78 54.11 -29.92
C LEU A 31 -0.16 53.11 -29.24
N GLY A 32 -1.41 53.07 -29.67
CA GLY A 32 -2.39 52.12 -29.17
C GLY A 32 -2.02 50.66 -29.41
N GLN A 33 -1.50 50.37 -30.59
CA GLN A 33 -0.99 49.04 -30.93
C GLN A 33 0.22 48.67 -30.07
N ARG A 34 1.15 49.61 -29.86
CA ARG A 34 2.34 49.40 -29.02
C ARG A 34 2.00 49.21 -27.55
N ILE A 35 0.98 49.91 -27.03
CA ILE A 35 0.47 49.71 -25.67
C ILE A 35 -0.10 48.30 -25.53
N LYS A 36 -0.93 47.86 -26.47
CA LYS A 36 -1.52 46.53 -26.45
C LYS A 36 -0.46 45.41 -26.49
N GLU A 37 0.55 45.57 -27.33
CA GLU A 37 1.68 44.63 -27.41
C GLU A 37 2.47 44.61 -26.09
N SER A 38 2.73 45.77 -25.49
CA SER A 38 3.43 45.86 -24.21
C SER A 38 2.63 45.28 -23.04
N GLU A 39 1.31 45.42 -23.02
CA GLU A 39 0.44 44.85 -22.00
C GLU A 39 0.39 43.32 -22.08
N GLN A 40 0.39 42.77 -23.30
CA GLN A 40 0.49 41.32 -23.53
C GLN A 40 1.82 40.77 -23.03
N GLU A 41 2.94 41.39 -23.39
CA GLU A 41 4.26 40.95 -22.93
C GLU A 41 4.39 41.05 -21.39
N LEU A 42 3.81 42.09 -20.79
CA LEU A 42 3.81 42.24 -19.32
C LEU A 42 3.01 41.13 -18.65
N ALA A 43 1.82 40.80 -19.17
CA ALA A 43 0.98 39.74 -18.63
C ALA A 43 1.66 38.36 -18.71
N GLU A 44 2.35 38.08 -19.82
CA GLU A 44 3.13 36.85 -19.98
C GLU A 44 4.28 36.77 -18.97
N LYS A 45 5.08 37.83 -18.84
CA LYS A 45 6.20 37.89 -17.89
C LYS A 45 5.74 37.80 -16.43
N VAL A 46 4.62 38.41 -16.08
CA VAL A 46 4.05 38.30 -14.73
C VAL A 46 3.65 36.85 -14.43
N THR A 47 2.99 36.19 -15.39
CA THR A 47 2.60 34.79 -15.25
C THR A 47 3.81 33.86 -15.13
N GLU A 48 4.87 34.13 -15.88
CA GLU A 48 6.12 33.36 -15.80
C GLU A 48 6.82 33.58 -14.46
N ASN A 49 6.92 34.83 -13.99
CA ASN A 49 7.51 35.14 -12.69
C ASN A 49 6.77 34.45 -11.55
N GLN A 50 5.44 34.44 -11.55
CA GLN A 50 4.66 33.72 -10.53
C GLN A 50 4.98 32.22 -10.52
N LYS A 51 5.05 31.59 -11.70
CA LYS A 51 5.42 30.16 -11.82
C LYS A 51 6.85 29.89 -11.35
N LEU A 52 7.78 30.80 -11.59
CA LEU A 52 9.17 30.67 -11.14
C LEU A 52 9.28 30.86 -9.62
N GLU A 53 8.56 31.83 -9.05
CA GLU A 53 8.50 32.06 -7.61
C GLU A 53 7.91 30.87 -6.87
N GLU A 54 6.82 30.28 -7.37
CA GLU A 54 6.24 29.05 -6.81
C GLU A 54 7.25 27.90 -6.81
N LYS A 55 7.96 27.70 -7.91
CA LYS A 55 9.00 26.65 -8.01
C LYS A 55 10.15 26.88 -7.04
N ILE A 56 10.57 28.13 -6.83
CA ILE A 56 11.67 28.46 -5.90
C ILE A 56 11.24 28.29 -4.44
N ASN A 57 10.00 28.64 -4.11
CA ASN A 57 9.48 28.58 -2.74
C ASN A 57 9.00 27.18 -2.31
N THR A 58 8.92 26.23 -3.25
CA THR A 58 8.57 24.84 -2.95
C THR A 58 9.77 24.09 -2.37
N THR A 59 9.64 23.58 -1.15
CA THR A 59 10.66 22.82 -0.42
C THR A 59 10.04 21.59 0.23
N SER A 60 10.87 20.66 0.71
CA SER A 60 10.45 19.45 1.44
C SER A 60 9.79 19.73 2.79
N LYS A 61 9.88 20.97 3.28
CA LYS A 61 9.23 21.41 4.53
C LYS A 61 7.78 21.85 4.34
N ASN A 62 7.42 22.33 3.14
CA ASN A 62 6.09 22.87 2.83
C ASN A 62 5.40 22.12 1.67
N SER A 63 6.00 21.02 1.20
CA SER A 63 5.43 20.13 0.18
C SER A 63 5.73 18.67 0.53
N SER A 64 4.90 17.74 0.06
CA SER A 64 5.13 16.29 0.18
C SER A 64 6.28 15.78 -0.72
N SER A 65 7.14 16.67 -1.22
CA SER A 65 8.28 16.32 -2.06
C SER A 65 9.47 15.88 -1.21
N PRO A 66 10.27 14.90 -1.67
CA PRO A 66 11.41 14.42 -0.90
C PRO A 66 12.50 15.50 -0.78
N PRO A 67 13.29 15.52 0.32
CA PRO A 67 14.39 16.48 0.54
C PRO A 67 15.47 16.48 -0.55
N SER A 68 15.55 15.41 -1.36
CA SER A 68 16.46 15.34 -2.51
C SER A 68 16.08 16.26 -3.65
N SER A 69 14.82 16.71 -3.70
CA SER A 69 14.28 17.62 -4.70
C SER A 69 14.38 19.09 -4.29
N ASP A 70 14.94 19.38 -3.11
CA ASP A 70 15.12 20.75 -2.62
C ASP A 70 16.17 21.51 -3.45
N PRO A 71 15.94 22.80 -3.76
CA PRO A 71 16.90 23.61 -4.48
C PRO A 71 18.19 23.83 -3.66
N PRO A 72 19.34 24.08 -4.31
CA PRO A 72 20.64 24.20 -3.62
C PRO A 72 20.73 25.30 -2.55
N SER A 73 19.82 26.28 -2.56
CA SER A 73 19.79 27.35 -1.55
C SER A 73 19.14 26.95 -0.23
N VAL A 74 18.46 25.79 -0.15
CA VAL A 74 17.86 25.30 1.09
C VAL A 74 18.96 24.83 2.02
N GLU A 75 19.05 25.47 3.19
CA GLU A 75 20.00 25.08 4.23
C GLU A 75 19.79 23.63 4.65
N LYS A 76 20.79 22.80 4.39
CA LYS A 76 20.79 21.40 4.83
C LYS A 76 20.76 21.37 6.35
N PRO A 77 19.94 20.50 6.97
CA PRO A 77 19.94 20.37 8.41
C PRO A 77 21.35 20.01 8.91
N PRO A 78 21.77 20.56 10.06
CA PRO A 78 23.10 20.34 10.58
C PRO A 78 23.35 18.84 10.76
N LYS A 79 24.49 18.35 10.26
CA LYS A 79 24.89 16.95 10.43
C LYS A 79 25.01 16.67 11.94
N LYS A 80 24.19 15.74 12.44
CA LYS A 80 24.25 15.30 13.85
C LYS A 80 25.67 14.87 14.18
N LYS A 81 26.21 15.35 15.31
CA LYS A 81 27.52 14.91 15.82
C LYS A 81 27.51 13.39 15.94
N LYS A 82 28.55 12.75 15.43
CA LYS A 82 28.72 11.30 15.55
C LYS A 82 28.83 10.95 17.04
N SER A 83 28.07 9.95 17.47
CA SER A 83 28.13 9.45 18.84
C SER A 83 29.53 8.92 19.14
N GLU A 84 30.12 9.37 20.25
CA GLU A 84 31.40 8.85 20.77
C GLU A 84 31.23 7.49 21.49
N LYS A 85 29.99 6.99 21.61
CA LYS A 85 29.72 5.69 22.22
C LYS A 85 30.33 4.57 21.37
N LYS A 86 31.09 3.67 22.02
CA LYS A 86 31.57 2.44 21.39
C LYS A 86 30.39 1.65 20.81
N ARG A 87 30.60 1.04 19.64
CA ARG A 87 29.61 0.14 19.02
C ARG A 87 29.38 -1.06 19.95
N GLY A 88 28.13 -1.28 20.37
CA GLY A 88 27.74 -2.36 21.27
C GLY A 88 26.59 -1.96 22.20
N GLY A 89 25.99 -2.94 22.87
CA GLY A 89 25.00 -2.69 23.93
C GLY A 89 25.63 -1.90 25.07
N GLN A 90 24.84 -1.04 25.73
CA GLN A 90 25.34 -0.29 26.87
C GLN A 90 25.69 -1.23 28.04
N PRO A 91 26.67 -0.89 28.89
CA PRO A 91 26.94 -1.64 30.12
C PRO A 91 25.66 -1.85 30.93
N GLY A 92 25.33 -3.11 31.27
CA GLY A 92 24.11 -3.47 31.98
C GLY A 92 22.92 -3.89 31.10
N HIS A 93 23.02 -3.83 29.77
CA HIS A 93 21.99 -4.40 28.90
C HIS A 93 21.96 -5.93 29.02
N LYS A 94 20.79 -6.49 29.32
CA LYS A 94 20.55 -7.93 29.18
C LYS A 94 20.79 -8.31 27.71
N GLY A 95 21.67 -9.27 27.49
CA GLY A 95 21.88 -9.84 26.16
C GLY A 95 20.61 -10.55 25.69
N HIS A 96 20.23 -10.36 24.43
CA HIS A 96 19.24 -11.18 23.77
C HIS A 96 19.99 -12.27 23.00
N SER A 97 19.96 -13.50 23.51
CA SER A 97 20.36 -14.68 22.75
C SER A 97 19.22 -15.12 21.83
N ARG A 98 19.52 -16.00 20.86
CA ARG A 98 18.45 -16.69 20.12
C ARG A 98 17.57 -17.43 21.13
N PHE A 99 16.26 -17.38 20.88
CA PHE A 99 15.30 -18.19 21.61
C PHE A 99 15.66 -19.67 21.43
N LEU A 100 15.59 -20.44 22.52
CA LEU A 100 15.75 -21.88 22.53
C LEU A 100 14.42 -22.48 22.97
N TYR A 101 13.88 -23.40 22.18
CA TYR A 101 12.72 -24.23 22.53
C TYR A 101 13.11 -25.15 23.69
N GLU A 102 12.17 -25.56 24.54
CA GLU A 102 12.46 -26.53 25.59
C GLU A 102 12.69 -27.95 25.01
N PRO A 103 13.42 -28.85 25.70
CA PRO A 103 13.64 -30.22 25.23
C PRO A 103 12.34 -30.97 24.88
N GLU A 104 11.27 -30.75 25.63
CA GLU A 104 9.96 -31.38 25.44
C GLU A 104 9.22 -30.86 24.19
N GLU A 105 9.62 -29.69 23.66
CA GLU A 105 9.06 -29.10 22.45
C GLU A 105 9.83 -29.50 21.19
N CYS A 106 10.99 -30.15 21.34
CA CYS A 106 11.79 -30.64 20.23
C CYS A 106 11.21 -31.97 19.74
N GLU A 107 10.99 -32.11 18.43
CA GLU A 107 10.57 -33.37 17.81
C GLU A 107 11.55 -34.51 18.13
N GLU A 108 12.84 -34.21 18.07
CA GLU A 108 13.91 -35.16 18.39
C GLU A 108 15.15 -34.43 18.95
N ILE A 109 15.87 -35.08 19.86
CA ILE A 109 17.11 -34.56 20.45
C ILE A 109 18.26 -35.50 20.11
N PHE A 110 19.17 -35.02 19.27
CA PHE A 110 20.39 -35.74 18.93
C PHE A 110 21.54 -35.35 19.86
N ASN A 111 21.99 -36.29 20.69
CA ASN A 111 23.14 -36.09 21.55
C ASN A 111 24.43 -36.42 20.81
N HIS A 112 25.28 -35.41 20.61
CA HIS A 112 26.58 -35.56 19.96
C HIS A 112 27.70 -35.48 21.00
N HIS A 113 28.42 -36.58 21.18
CA HIS A 113 29.56 -36.64 22.10
C HIS A 113 30.88 -36.67 21.32
N PRO A 114 31.91 -35.93 21.76
CA PRO A 114 33.24 -36.06 21.17
C PRO A 114 33.82 -37.43 21.51
N GLN A 115 34.28 -38.16 20.50
CA GLN A 115 34.86 -39.50 20.71
C GLN A 115 36.33 -39.43 21.16
N THR A 116 37.05 -38.38 20.75
CA THR A 116 38.48 -38.20 21.04
C THR A 116 38.81 -36.75 21.40
N CYS A 117 39.89 -36.58 22.16
CA CYS A 117 40.42 -35.27 22.51
C CYS A 117 41.01 -34.60 21.27
N ARG A 118 40.56 -33.36 20.99
CA ARG A 118 41.08 -32.56 19.86
C ARG A 118 42.59 -32.25 19.97
N CYS A 119 43.16 -32.27 21.18
CA CYS A 119 44.57 -31.93 21.41
C CYS A 119 45.51 -33.14 21.27
N CYS A 120 45.18 -34.27 21.88
CA CYS A 120 46.07 -35.44 21.94
C CYS A 120 45.52 -36.72 21.28
N GLY A 121 44.25 -36.74 20.85
CA GLY A 121 43.63 -37.90 20.21
C GLY A 121 43.13 -38.99 21.16
N GLU A 122 43.37 -38.87 22.46
CA GLU A 122 42.94 -39.84 23.47
C GLU A 122 41.42 -40.01 23.49
N LYS A 123 40.93 -41.23 23.78
CA LYS A 123 39.48 -41.52 23.82
C LYS A 123 38.82 -40.79 24.99
N LEU A 124 37.71 -40.12 24.73
CA LEU A 124 36.92 -39.43 25.76
C LEU A 124 35.75 -40.31 26.23
N ILE A 125 35.53 -40.34 27.54
CA ILE A 125 34.41 -41.04 28.20
C ILE A 125 33.91 -40.12 29.32
N GLY A 126 32.60 -39.86 29.38
CA GLY A 126 32.00 -39.01 30.39
C GLY A 126 30.57 -38.58 30.02
N VAL A 127 29.93 -37.84 30.93
CA VAL A 127 28.60 -37.25 30.75
C VAL A 127 28.70 -35.75 31.04
N ASP A 128 28.13 -34.94 30.16
CA ASP A 128 27.97 -33.49 30.37
C ASP A 128 26.51 -33.21 30.76
N GLY A 129 26.31 -32.63 31.95
CA GLY A 129 24.99 -32.28 32.46
C GLY A 129 24.45 -30.94 31.95
N ASN A 130 25.26 -30.16 31.23
CA ASN A 130 24.85 -28.87 30.67
C ASN A 130 25.42 -28.67 29.25
N PRO A 131 25.00 -29.51 28.28
CA PRO A 131 25.52 -29.44 26.93
C PRO A 131 25.16 -28.11 26.26
N TYR A 132 26.05 -27.63 25.39
CA TYR A 132 25.71 -26.51 24.50
C TYR A 132 24.58 -26.91 23.55
N ARG A 133 23.52 -26.10 23.52
CA ARG A 133 22.31 -26.36 22.72
C ARG A 133 22.35 -25.60 21.40
N HIS A 134 22.27 -26.33 20.29
CA HIS A 134 22.11 -25.79 18.95
C HIS A 134 20.84 -26.37 18.32
N GLN A 135 19.86 -25.53 18.01
CA GLN A 135 18.58 -25.94 17.45
C GLN A 135 18.46 -25.50 16.00
N VAL A 136 17.95 -26.40 15.16
CA VAL A 136 17.54 -26.12 13.79
C VAL A 136 16.01 -26.18 13.76
N VAL A 137 15.38 -25.09 13.36
CA VAL A 137 13.92 -25.02 13.18
C VAL A 137 13.64 -25.18 11.70
N GLU A 138 12.87 -26.20 11.34
CA GLU A 138 12.59 -26.56 9.95
C GLU A 138 11.09 -26.48 9.66
N ILE A 139 10.73 -26.19 8.41
CA ILE A 139 9.35 -26.21 7.94
C ILE A 139 9.04 -27.63 7.43
N PRO A 140 8.02 -28.32 7.97
CA PRO A 140 7.68 -29.66 7.49
C PRO A 140 7.20 -29.62 6.02
N PRO A 141 7.27 -30.75 5.29
CA PRO A 141 6.73 -30.81 3.93
C PRO A 141 5.24 -30.42 3.88
N ILE A 142 4.92 -29.37 3.12
CA ILE A 142 3.57 -28.86 2.97
C ILE A 142 2.90 -29.53 1.76
N LYS A 143 1.80 -30.24 1.97
CA LYS A 143 1.02 -30.90 0.91
C LYS A 143 -0.47 -30.59 1.07
N PRO A 144 -1.19 -30.31 -0.03
CA PRO A 144 -2.63 -30.10 0.05
C PRO A 144 -3.36 -31.41 0.36
N ILE A 145 -4.36 -31.34 1.24
CA ILE A 145 -5.29 -32.44 1.49
C ILE A 145 -6.48 -32.25 0.55
N VAL A 146 -6.73 -33.21 -0.34
CA VAL A 146 -7.76 -33.14 -1.37
C VAL A 146 -8.84 -34.17 -1.10
N TYR A 147 -10.10 -33.71 -1.00
CA TYR A 147 -11.28 -34.56 -0.87
C TYR A 147 -12.07 -34.55 -2.17
N GLU A 148 -12.30 -35.72 -2.76
CA GLU A 148 -13.09 -35.86 -3.99
C GLU A 148 -14.53 -36.28 -3.67
N HIS A 149 -15.50 -35.43 -4.02
CA HIS A 149 -16.93 -35.75 -3.91
C HIS A 149 -17.49 -36.12 -5.28
N ARG A 150 -17.77 -37.41 -5.48
CA ARG A 150 -18.31 -37.93 -6.75
C ARG A 150 -19.82 -37.86 -6.79
N LEU A 151 -20.34 -36.93 -7.58
CA LEU A 151 -21.78 -36.74 -7.78
C LEU A 151 -22.25 -37.54 -9.01
N HIS A 152 -22.58 -38.81 -8.79
CA HIS A 152 -23.04 -39.70 -9.85
C HIS A 152 -24.38 -39.26 -10.43
N GLN A 153 -24.58 -39.52 -11.72
CA GLN A 153 -25.82 -39.26 -12.44
C GLN A 153 -26.40 -40.58 -12.94
N LEU A 154 -27.65 -40.86 -12.61
CA LEU A 154 -28.36 -42.07 -12.99
C LEU A 154 -29.62 -41.71 -13.78
N VAL A 155 -30.03 -42.58 -14.68
CA VAL A 155 -31.23 -42.42 -15.51
C VAL A 155 -32.36 -43.25 -14.91
N CYS A 156 -33.55 -42.66 -14.81
CA CYS A 156 -34.75 -43.33 -14.32
C CYS A 156 -35.32 -44.25 -15.41
N ASP A 157 -35.42 -45.55 -15.13
CA ASP A 157 -35.96 -46.53 -16.09
C ASP A 157 -37.45 -46.29 -16.44
N ASN A 158 -38.19 -45.60 -15.58
CA ASN A 158 -39.62 -45.36 -15.77
C ASN A 158 -39.93 -44.12 -16.63
N CYS A 159 -39.17 -43.02 -16.46
CA CYS A 159 -39.45 -41.75 -17.16
C CYS A 159 -38.29 -41.24 -18.03
N GLY A 160 -37.15 -41.92 -18.04
CA GLY A 160 -35.95 -41.53 -18.78
C GLY A 160 -35.23 -40.30 -18.24
N SER A 161 -35.68 -39.69 -17.14
CA SER A 161 -35.03 -38.52 -16.56
C SER A 161 -33.66 -38.86 -15.96
N ALA A 162 -32.65 -38.03 -16.23
CA ALA A 162 -31.32 -38.19 -15.64
C ALA A 162 -31.18 -37.30 -14.39
N THR A 163 -30.91 -37.91 -13.25
CA THR A 163 -30.79 -37.23 -11.95
C THR A 163 -29.37 -37.35 -11.43
N ARG A 164 -28.72 -36.22 -11.12
CA ARG A 164 -27.40 -36.17 -10.48
C ARG A 164 -27.54 -36.05 -8.97
N ALA A 165 -26.70 -36.75 -8.23
CA ALA A 165 -26.58 -36.58 -6.79
C ALA A 165 -26.27 -35.11 -6.43
N ALA A 166 -26.94 -34.59 -5.41
CA ALA A 166 -26.64 -33.26 -4.89
C ALA A 166 -25.33 -33.30 -4.08
N LEU A 167 -24.63 -32.16 -4.03
CA LEU A 167 -23.51 -32.00 -3.10
C LEU A 167 -24.07 -32.02 -1.66
N PRO A 168 -23.55 -32.88 -0.76
CA PRO A 168 -24.02 -32.92 0.63
C PRO A 168 -23.94 -31.56 1.33
N GLU A 169 -24.89 -31.33 2.25
CA GLU A 169 -24.89 -30.15 3.11
C GLU A 169 -23.59 -30.06 3.93
N GLY A 170 -23.06 -28.84 4.09
CA GLY A 170 -21.82 -28.58 4.80
C GLY A 170 -20.55 -28.67 3.96
N ILE A 171 -20.61 -29.16 2.72
CA ILE A 171 -19.46 -29.10 1.80
C ILE A 171 -19.46 -27.75 1.10
N ASN A 172 -18.32 -27.06 1.13
CA ASN A 172 -18.17 -25.76 0.51
C ASN A 172 -18.26 -25.87 -1.03
N PRO A 173 -19.24 -25.23 -1.69
CA PRO A 173 -19.37 -25.25 -3.15
C PRO A 173 -18.26 -24.50 -3.87
N SER A 174 -17.42 -23.72 -3.17
CA SER A 174 -16.23 -23.09 -3.75
C SER A 174 -15.16 -24.11 -4.16
N GLY A 175 -15.20 -25.33 -3.60
CA GLY A 175 -14.17 -26.35 -3.77
C GLY A 175 -12.95 -26.17 -2.86
N TYR A 176 -12.96 -25.18 -1.96
CA TYR A 176 -11.86 -24.90 -1.04
C TYR A 176 -12.31 -25.08 0.41
N GLY A 177 -11.46 -25.75 1.21
CA GLY A 177 -11.70 -25.92 2.64
C GLY A 177 -11.49 -24.64 3.44
N VAL A 178 -12.04 -24.61 4.65
CA VAL A 178 -11.98 -23.46 5.58
C VAL A 178 -10.55 -22.99 5.84
N GLY A 179 -9.58 -23.91 5.93
CA GLY A 179 -8.17 -23.55 6.12
C GLY A 179 -7.59 -22.71 4.96
N VAL A 180 -7.98 -23.00 3.72
CA VAL A 180 -7.55 -22.21 2.55
C VAL A 180 -8.21 -20.84 2.56
N VAL A 181 -9.50 -20.78 2.88
CA VAL A 181 -10.25 -19.52 3.02
C VAL A 181 -9.60 -18.62 4.08
N ALA A 182 -9.31 -19.18 5.26
CA ALA A 182 -8.67 -18.46 6.36
C ALA A 182 -7.28 -17.93 5.97
N LEU A 183 -6.46 -18.74 5.29
CA LEU A 183 -5.13 -18.32 4.87
C LEU A 183 -5.17 -17.20 3.82
N VAL A 184 -6.09 -17.28 2.86
CA VAL A 184 -6.33 -16.20 1.90
C VAL A 184 -6.76 -14.91 2.60
N ALA A 185 -7.63 -15.01 3.60
CA ALA A 185 -8.08 -13.85 4.39
C ALA A 185 -6.94 -13.23 5.20
N VAL A 186 -6.10 -14.04 5.84
CA VAL A 186 -4.93 -13.57 6.61
C VAL A 186 -3.90 -12.91 5.70
N LEU A 187 -3.54 -13.53 4.58
CA LEU A 187 -2.56 -12.97 3.64
C LEU A 187 -3.04 -11.65 3.02
N SER A 188 -4.31 -11.59 2.62
CA SER A 188 -4.87 -10.38 2.00
C SER A 188 -5.21 -9.27 2.99
N GLY A 189 -5.80 -9.62 4.14
CA GLY A 189 -6.28 -8.68 5.15
C GLY A 189 -5.18 -8.21 6.09
N LEU A 190 -4.58 -9.15 6.83
CA LEU A 190 -3.58 -8.83 7.86
C LEU A 190 -2.23 -8.46 7.24
N TYR A 191 -1.74 -9.26 6.29
CA TYR A 191 -0.44 -9.04 5.64
C TYR A 191 -0.51 -8.17 4.38
N ARG A 192 -1.71 -7.67 4.03
CA ARG A 192 -1.93 -6.69 2.95
C ARG A 192 -1.36 -7.11 1.59
N HIS A 193 -1.27 -8.41 1.33
CA HIS A 193 -0.81 -8.91 0.04
C HIS A 193 -1.81 -8.59 -1.07
N SER A 194 -1.29 -8.18 -2.23
CA SER A 194 -2.13 -8.07 -3.44
C SER A 194 -2.73 -9.42 -3.82
N GLN A 195 -3.83 -9.44 -4.56
CA GLN A 195 -4.46 -10.70 -4.99
C GLN A 195 -3.49 -11.63 -5.72
N ARG A 196 -2.56 -11.07 -6.51
CA ARG A 196 -1.52 -11.84 -7.20
C ARG A 196 -0.47 -12.38 -6.25
N MET A 197 -0.07 -11.61 -5.23
CA MET A 197 0.85 -12.12 -4.20
C MET A 197 0.21 -13.26 -3.40
N VAL A 198 -1.08 -13.16 -3.06
CA VAL A 198 -1.80 -14.25 -2.39
C VAL A 198 -1.85 -15.48 -3.29
N GLN A 199 -2.24 -15.32 -4.56
CA GLN A 199 -2.25 -16.41 -5.54
C GLN A 199 -0.90 -17.13 -5.60
N ASN A 200 0.19 -16.37 -5.76
CA ASN A 200 1.54 -16.92 -5.83
C ASN A 200 1.91 -17.63 -4.53
N ALA A 201 1.69 -17.01 -3.37
CA ALA A 201 2.01 -17.61 -2.08
C ALA A 201 1.27 -18.95 -1.86
N ILE A 202 -0.01 -19.01 -2.20
CA ILE A 202 -0.80 -20.24 -2.07
C ILE A 202 -0.31 -21.32 -3.05
N SER A 203 0.06 -20.94 -4.28
CA SER A 203 0.60 -21.88 -5.26
C SER A 203 2.01 -22.37 -4.87
N ASP A 204 2.92 -21.46 -4.55
CA ASP A 204 4.34 -21.74 -4.37
C ASP A 204 4.63 -22.45 -3.04
N VAL A 205 3.90 -22.10 -1.98
CA VAL A 205 4.11 -22.68 -0.63
C VAL A 205 3.23 -23.90 -0.40
N PHE A 206 1.97 -23.89 -0.87
CA PHE A 206 1.00 -24.95 -0.56
C PHE A 206 0.67 -25.84 -1.76
N GLY A 207 1.15 -25.52 -2.96
CA GLY A 207 0.88 -26.31 -4.17
C GLY A 207 -0.58 -26.24 -4.63
N ILE A 208 -1.34 -25.20 -4.23
CA ILE A 208 -2.77 -25.07 -4.55
C ILE A 208 -2.93 -24.02 -5.67
N PRO A 209 -3.18 -24.43 -6.93
CA PRO A 209 -3.40 -23.49 -8.01
C PRO A 209 -4.78 -22.85 -7.88
N MET A 210 -4.85 -21.53 -8.04
CA MET A 210 -6.13 -20.81 -8.08
C MET A 210 -6.05 -19.56 -8.97
N SER A 211 -7.21 -19.05 -9.38
CA SER A 211 -7.30 -17.81 -10.16
C SER A 211 -7.36 -16.58 -9.25
N LEU A 212 -7.07 -15.38 -9.79
CA LEU A 212 -7.27 -14.12 -9.07
C LEU A 212 -8.74 -13.91 -8.65
N GLY A 213 -9.69 -14.34 -9.50
CA GLY A 213 -11.11 -14.29 -9.18
C GLY A 213 -11.46 -15.19 -7.99
N THR A 214 -10.82 -16.36 -7.89
CA THR A 214 -10.95 -17.26 -6.74
C THR A 214 -10.45 -16.61 -5.47
N VAL A 215 -9.29 -15.94 -5.49
CA VAL A 215 -8.77 -15.21 -4.32
C VAL A 215 -9.79 -14.20 -3.80
N ASN A 216 -10.41 -13.43 -4.70
CA ASN A 216 -11.44 -12.47 -4.31
C ASN A 216 -12.69 -13.16 -3.75
N LYS A 217 -13.14 -14.26 -4.36
CA LYS A 217 -14.28 -15.05 -3.88
C LYS A 217 -14.05 -15.57 -2.45
N LEU A 218 -12.89 -16.17 -2.19
CA LEU A 218 -12.55 -16.70 -0.86
C LEU A 218 -12.40 -15.58 0.18
N ARG A 219 -11.88 -14.42 -0.22
CA ARG A 219 -11.84 -13.24 0.65
C ARG A 219 -13.24 -12.77 1.05
N LEU A 220 -14.17 -12.72 0.10
CA LEU A 220 -15.56 -12.36 0.38
C LEU A 220 -16.22 -13.40 1.29
N GLU A 221 -15.97 -14.68 1.03
CA GLU A 221 -16.46 -15.78 1.88
C GLU A 221 -16.00 -15.60 3.34
N ALA A 222 -14.72 -15.30 3.57
CA ALA A 222 -14.22 -14.99 4.90
C ALA A 222 -14.85 -13.71 5.48
N SER A 223 -15.07 -12.69 4.66
CA SER A 223 -15.72 -11.44 5.09
C SER A 223 -17.14 -11.68 5.57
N PHE A 224 -17.92 -12.48 4.86
CA PHE A 224 -19.28 -12.85 5.27
C PHE A 224 -19.27 -13.68 6.57
N ALA A 225 -18.32 -14.61 6.70
CA ALA A 225 -18.19 -15.41 7.91
C ALA A 225 -17.84 -14.58 9.16
N LEU A 226 -17.17 -13.43 8.99
CA LEU A 226 -16.76 -12.55 10.09
C LEU A 226 -17.75 -11.40 10.37
N GLU A 227 -18.81 -11.27 9.57
CA GLU A 227 -19.73 -10.12 9.62
C GLU A 227 -20.34 -9.91 11.01
N SER A 228 -20.84 -10.99 11.64
CA SER A 228 -21.46 -10.91 12.96
C SER A 228 -20.48 -10.43 14.04
N ILE A 229 -19.28 -10.99 14.06
CA ILE A 229 -18.23 -10.65 15.04
C ILE A 229 -17.76 -9.20 14.84
N VAL A 230 -17.66 -8.75 13.59
CA VAL A 230 -17.31 -7.36 13.26
C VAL A 230 -18.40 -6.40 13.74
N GLU A 231 -19.67 -6.75 13.57
CA GLU A 231 -20.78 -5.93 14.06
C GLU A 231 -20.82 -5.89 15.60
N GLU A 232 -20.57 -7.02 16.27
CA GLU A 232 -20.43 -7.05 17.74
C GLU A 232 -19.29 -6.15 18.23
N ALA A 233 -18.11 -6.23 17.59
CA ALA A 233 -16.97 -5.39 17.92
C ALA A 233 -17.26 -3.90 17.69
N LYS A 234 -17.98 -3.57 16.63
CA LYS A 234 -18.43 -2.20 16.33
C LYS A 234 -19.40 -1.69 17.38
N ILE A 235 -20.41 -2.47 17.79
CA ILE A 235 -21.34 -2.11 18.88
C ILE A 235 -20.56 -1.90 20.19
N TYR A 236 -19.59 -2.75 20.48
CA TYR A 236 -18.73 -2.60 21.67
C TYR A 236 -17.95 -1.28 21.66
N VAL A 237 -17.34 -0.91 20.53
CA VAL A 237 -16.60 0.36 20.37
C VAL A 237 -17.55 1.56 20.51
N GLN A 238 -18.76 1.50 19.93
CA GLN A 238 -19.74 2.58 20.03
C GLN A 238 -20.21 2.86 21.47
N ASN A 239 -20.27 1.83 22.31
CA ASN A 239 -20.68 1.95 23.71
C ASN A 239 -19.50 2.23 24.67
N SER A 240 -18.27 2.31 24.16
CA SER A 240 -17.09 2.55 24.98
C SER A 240 -17.01 4.02 25.42
N ARG A 241 -16.72 4.25 26.72
CA ARG A 241 -16.62 5.61 27.31
C ARG A 241 -15.57 6.49 26.63
N VAL A 242 -14.50 5.88 26.11
CA VAL A 242 -13.41 6.55 25.41
C VAL A 242 -13.12 5.75 24.14
N VAL A 243 -13.09 6.43 22.99
CA VAL A 243 -12.76 5.85 21.69
C VAL A 243 -11.54 6.55 21.13
N GLY A 244 -10.46 5.81 20.90
CA GLY A 244 -9.28 6.30 20.19
C GLY A 244 -9.49 6.17 18.70
N ALA A 245 -10.02 7.20 18.05
CA ALA A 245 -10.17 7.24 16.60
C ALA A 245 -8.89 7.83 15.97
N ASP A 246 -8.34 7.11 14.99
CA ASP A 246 -7.24 7.59 14.15
C ASP A 246 -7.65 7.40 12.69
N GLU A 247 -7.56 8.48 11.90
CA GLU A 247 -7.97 8.46 10.51
C GLU A 247 -6.83 7.96 9.63
N THR A 248 -7.08 6.86 8.92
CA THR A 248 -6.15 6.38 7.89
C THR A 248 -6.77 6.63 6.52
N SER A 249 -6.17 7.53 5.74
CA SER A 249 -6.59 7.76 4.36
C SER A 249 -6.13 6.62 3.45
N PHE A 250 -6.99 6.20 2.54
CA PHE A 250 -6.67 5.21 1.51
C PHE A 250 -7.23 5.68 0.17
N LEU A 251 -6.42 5.57 -0.88
CA LEU A 251 -6.84 5.89 -2.25
C LEU A 251 -7.81 4.81 -2.74
N GLN A 252 -9.09 5.09 -2.65
CA GLN A 252 -10.12 4.28 -3.28
C GLN A 252 -10.28 4.71 -4.73
N GLY A 253 -9.80 3.89 -5.67
CA GLY A 253 -10.16 4.08 -7.07
C GLY A 253 -11.68 3.98 -7.25
N ASN A 254 -12.24 4.67 -8.24
CA ASN A 254 -13.68 4.59 -8.55
C ASN A 254 -14.01 3.33 -9.35
N VAL A 255 -13.51 2.17 -8.88
CA VAL A 255 -13.51 0.90 -9.62
C VAL A 255 -14.90 0.27 -9.71
N ASP A 256 -15.78 0.62 -8.78
CA ASP A 256 -17.20 0.24 -8.72
C ASP A 256 -18.13 1.33 -9.30
N GLY A 257 -17.59 2.51 -9.64
CA GLY A 257 -18.35 3.63 -10.22
C GLY A 257 -19.33 4.30 -9.25
N CYS A 258 -19.31 3.93 -7.97
CA CYS A 258 -20.28 4.39 -6.97
C CYS A 258 -19.73 5.52 -6.08
N ASN A 259 -18.46 5.91 -6.22
CA ASN A 259 -17.94 7.03 -5.44
C ASN A 259 -18.43 8.34 -6.04
N GLN A 260 -19.03 9.19 -5.18
CA GLN A 260 -19.38 10.56 -5.53
C GLN A 260 -18.12 11.28 -6.01
N LYS A 261 -18.22 11.92 -7.18
CA LYS A 261 -17.18 12.84 -7.65
C LYS A 261 -17.23 14.06 -6.75
N ASN A 262 -16.18 14.24 -5.94
CA ASN A 262 -15.89 15.52 -5.30
C ASN A 262 -15.58 16.59 -6.35
#